data_AF-A8J9N0-F1
#
_entry.id   AF-A8J9N0-F1
#
_cell.length_a   1.000
_cell.length_b   1.000
_cell.length_c   1.000
_cell.angle_alpha   90.00
_cell.angle_beta   90.00
_cell.angle_gamma   90.00
#
_symmetry.space_group_name_H-M   'P 1'
#
loop_
_entity.id
_entity.type
_entity.pdbx_description
1 polymer ?
#
loop_
_entity_poly.entity_id
_entity_poly.type
_entity_poly.pdbx_seq_one_letter_code
_entity_poly.pdbx_strand_id
1 'polypeptide(L)'
;MSLLMSTSATACGRAHNSPVPRTGPFGRARLALSHVKLRRYEYRHGLHAATADSVATAPADLLYAKTPAGATETLQVVSVDSSSSPATLTVQWKGQTLRLSPRSEGGWSTEKIGCYPAEGGELLRAFPAMSGRLLLELHEHAGPAPTAVSSWDRVHSLGELEAAATADATLWTEGTRPGAPEKTPLQAATLTAGELVALMQGKRGVVIVQLWNGFEPARGQPLFEPYVVGLLERALATPGVRAVTSTAPGGVGLTAVLFADKEPFNVWGPHLASFGCQANAVAGSAYYKVLIGKILGYADENIYGYVRSLGGGLTPAIISQVEADLKKLSKAKPKLPWNREGSRGGKKTAQAAGGAPGAGQQKGGGKRK
;
A
#
# COMPACT_ATOMS: atom_id res chain seq x y z
N MET A 1 -24.64 -20.87 -19.89
CA MET A 1 -23.70 -21.22 -20.97
C MET A 1 -22.53 -21.94 -20.34
N SER A 2 -22.55 -23.27 -20.46
CA SER A 2 -21.51 -24.17 -19.94
C SER A 2 -20.21 -24.02 -20.71
N LEU A 3 -19.09 -24.05 -20.01
CA LEU A 3 -17.86 -24.62 -20.54
C LEU A 3 -17.09 -25.28 -19.39
N LEU A 4 -17.05 -26.60 -19.48
CA LEU A 4 -16.05 -27.47 -18.86
C LEU A 4 -14.64 -26.99 -19.25
N MET A 5 -13.67 -27.14 -18.35
CA MET A 5 -12.48 -27.96 -18.63
C MET A 5 -11.68 -28.24 -17.36
N SER A 6 -11.52 -29.54 -17.13
CA SER A 6 -10.53 -30.20 -16.30
C SER A 6 -9.21 -30.28 -17.07
N THR A 7 -8.06 -30.13 -16.40
CA THR A 7 -6.99 -31.16 -16.28
C THR A 7 -5.66 -30.56 -15.79
N SER A 8 -5.05 -31.28 -14.85
CA SER A 8 -3.68 -31.11 -14.36
C SER A 8 -2.64 -31.48 -15.43
N ALA A 9 -1.48 -30.83 -15.43
CA ALA A 9 -0.25 -31.40 -15.97
C ALA A 9 1.00 -30.86 -15.26
N THR A 10 1.65 -31.76 -14.53
CA THR A 10 3.03 -31.68 -14.05
C THR A 10 3.98 -31.81 -15.24
N ALA A 11 5.01 -30.96 -15.36
CA ALA A 11 6.18 -31.28 -16.17
C ALA A 11 7.44 -30.58 -15.63
N CYS A 12 8.32 -31.41 -15.07
CA CYS A 12 9.73 -31.17 -14.83
C CYS A 12 10.49 -31.39 -16.15
N GLY A 13 11.55 -30.61 -16.45
CA GLY A 13 12.57 -31.09 -17.40
C GLY A 13 13.31 -30.08 -18.26
N ARG A 14 14.57 -29.84 -17.85
CA ARG A 14 15.81 -29.71 -18.64
C ARG A 14 16.09 -28.49 -19.54
N ALA A 15 17.24 -27.92 -19.19
CA ALA A 15 18.09 -27.02 -19.97
C ALA A 15 18.60 -27.65 -21.26
N HIS A 16 18.68 -26.84 -22.32
CA HIS A 16 19.58 -27.05 -23.45
C HIS A 16 20.29 -25.74 -23.83
N ASN A 17 21.61 -25.88 -23.97
CA ASN A 17 22.57 -24.87 -24.38
C ASN A 17 22.56 -24.59 -25.89
N SER A 18 23.05 -23.38 -26.21
CA SER A 18 23.73 -22.95 -27.46
C SER A 18 22.86 -22.34 -28.58
N PRO A 19 23.43 -21.52 -29.51
CA PRO A 19 24.68 -20.73 -29.47
C PRO A 19 24.51 -19.24 -29.87
N VAL A 20 25.54 -18.46 -29.56
CA VAL A 20 25.77 -17.06 -29.97
C VAL A 20 26.12 -16.94 -31.47
N PRO A 21 25.61 -15.92 -32.19
CA PRO A 21 26.26 -15.40 -33.38
C PRO A 21 26.94 -14.03 -33.17
N ARG A 22 28.05 -13.89 -33.88
CA ARG A 22 29.04 -12.81 -33.89
C ARG A 22 28.58 -11.54 -34.64
N THR A 23 28.95 -10.40 -34.06
CA THR A 23 29.50 -9.13 -34.64
C THR A 23 29.05 -8.60 -36.01
N GLY A 24 28.64 -7.33 -36.03
CA GLY A 24 28.70 -6.42 -37.19
C GLY A 24 28.41 -4.96 -36.79
N PRO A 25 28.97 -3.94 -37.48
CA PRO A 25 29.46 -2.72 -36.82
C PRO A 25 28.63 -1.47 -37.16
N PHE A 26 28.28 -0.62 -36.18
CA PHE A 26 27.81 0.74 -36.48
C PHE A 26 28.14 1.76 -35.39
N GLY A 27 28.78 2.85 -35.84
CA GLY A 27 28.42 4.22 -35.47
C GLY A 27 28.85 4.74 -34.10
N ARG A 28 30.07 5.28 -34.02
CA ARG A 28 30.45 6.22 -32.96
C ARG A 28 29.67 7.53 -33.11
N ALA A 29 28.71 7.78 -32.23
CA ALA A 29 28.20 9.11 -31.94
C ALA A 29 28.62 9.50 -30.52
N ARG A 30 29.51 10.49 -30.40
CA ARG A 30 29.88 11.14 -29.14
C ARG A 30 28.69 12.00 -28.69
N LEU A 31 28.11 11.69 -27.54
CA LEU A 31 27.25 12.60 -26.79
C LEU A 31 27.85 12.78 -25.39
N ALA A 32 28.00 14.05 -25.03
CA ALA A 32 28.64 14.50 -23.80
C ALA A 32 27.80 14.11 -22.58
N LEU A 33 28.40 13.32 -21.68
CA LEU A 33 27.86 12.97 -20.37
C LEU A 33 28.27 14.04 -19.35
N SER A 34 27.31 14.87 -18.97
CA SER A 34 27.36 15.73 -17.79
C SER A 34 27.51 14.87 -16.52
N HIS A 35 28.53 15.18 -15.73
CA HIS A 35 28.85 14.52 -14.48
C HIS A 35 27.79 14.79 -13.41
N VAL A 36 26.95 13.81 -13.12
CA VAL A 36 26.17 13.76 -11.87
C VAL A 36 26.92 12.85 -10.90
N LYS A 37 27.43 13.44 -9.81
CA LYS A 37 28.06 12.72 -8.69
C LYS A 37 27.04 11.76 -8.06
N LEU A 38 27.10 10.48 -8.42
CA LEU A 38 26.46 9.40 -7.66
C LEU A 38 27.25 9.20 -6.36
N ARG A 39 26.68 9.61 -5.23
CA ARG A 39 27.19 9.19 -3.91
C ARG A 39 26.93 7.70 -3.74
N ARG A 40 28.00 6.91 -3.80
CA ARG A 40 28.03 5.51 -3.34
C ARG A 40 27.68 5.51 -1.84
N TYR A 41 26.52 4.96 -1.48
CA TYR A 41 26.27 4.51 -0.12
C TYR A 41 26.93 3.15 0.04
N GLU A 42 28.17 3.13 0.55
CA GLU A 42 28.81 1.90 1.00
C GLU A 42 28.22 1.52 2.37
N TYR A 43 27.44 0.44 2.39
CA TYR A 43 27.03 -0.24 3.61
C TYR A 43 28.25 -0.98 4.18
N ARG A 44 28.94 -0.38 5.16
CA ARG A 44 29.96 -1.08 5.94
C ARG A 44 29.28 -1.86 7.06
N HIS A 45 29.38 -3.19 6.99
CA HIS A 45 29.17 -4.09 8.12
C HIS A 45 30.27 -3.86 9.16
N GLY A 46 29.95 -3.10 10.21
CA GLY A 46 30.73 -3.04 11.44
C GLY A 46 30.05 -3.87 12.54
N LEU A 47 30.63 -5.02 12.87
CA LEU A 47 30.35 -5.75 14.12
C LEU A 47 31.01 -4.98 15.27
N HIS A 48 30.30 -4.00 15.81
CA HIS A 48 30.53 -3.51 17.16
C HIS A 48 29.26 -3.76 17.96
N ALA A 49 29.39 -4.47 19.08
CA ALA A 49 28.38 -4.51 20.12
C ALA A 49 28.25 -3.09 20.70
N ALA A 50 27.47 -2.26 20.02
CA ALA A 50 27.07 -0.96 20.51
C ALA A 50 26.19 -1.20 21.73
N THR A 51 26.66 -0.78 22.90
CA THR A 51 25.80 -0.44 24.02
C THR A 51 24.67 0.43 23.50
N ALA A 52 23.43 -0.04 23.68
CA ALA A 52 22.23 0.54 23.14
C ALA A 52 21.98 1.95 23.69
N ASP A 53 22.57 2.98 23.06
CA ASP A 53 21.89 4.25 22.88
C ASP A 53 20.73 3.96 21.91
N SER A 54 19.68 3.34 22.44
CA SER A 54 18.52 2.94 21.65
C SER A 54 17.91 4.20 21.05
N VAL A 55 17.90 4.29 19.72
CA VAL A 55 17.06 5.27 19.02
C VAL A 55 15.68 5.23 19.67
N ALA A 56 15.24 6.38 20.20
CA ALA A 56 13.93 6.46 20.85
C ALA A 56 12.87 5.96 19.86
N THR A 57 12.15 4.92 20.24
CA THR A 57 11.05 4.39 19.43
C THR A 57 9.72 4.91 19.93
N ALA A 58 8.76 5.05 19.02
CA ALA A 58 7.43 5.54 19.28
C ALA A 58 6.37 4.60 18.68
N PRO A 59 5.10 4.70 19.13
CA PRO A 59 3.98 4.05 18.45
C PRO A 59 3.98 4.33 16.95
N ALA A 60 3.67 3.31 16.16
CA ALA A 60 3.69 3.29 14.70
C ALA A 60 5.08 3.45 14.05
N ASP A 61 6.16 3.23 14.80
CA ASP A 61 7.47 2.93 14.20
C ASP A 61 7.51 1.51 13.62
N LEU A 62 8.33 1.34 12.59
CA LEU A 62 8.70 0.06 12.02
C LEU A 62 10.11 -0.31 12.48
N LEU A 63 10.27 -1.53 12.95
CA LEU A 63 11.53 -2.09 13.39
C LEU A 63 11.94 -3.26 12.49
N TYR A 64 13.23 -3.37 12.22
CA TYR A 64 13.83 -4.63 11.76
C TYR A 64 14.48 -5.31 12.95
N ALA A 65 13.88 -6.43 13.36
CA ALA A 65 14.30 -7.22 14.51
C ALA A 65 15.06 -8.46 14.06
N LYS A 66 16.24 -8.70 14.62
CA LYS A 66 17.02 -9.92 14.37
C LYS A 66 16.67 -10.97 15.40
N THR A 67 16.33 -12.16 14.96
CA THR A 67 16.17 -13.33 15.84
C THR A 67 17.54 -13.91 16.22
N PRO A 68 17.64 -14.73 17.27
CA PRO A 68 18.87 -15.45 17.60
C PRO A 68 19.38 -16.34 16.45
N ALA A 69 18.49 -16.83 15.59
CA ALA A 69 18.83 -17.61 14.40
C ALA A 69 19.34 -16.75 13.21
N GLY A 70 19.41 -15.42 13.38
CA GLY A 70 19.88 -14.49 12.35
C GLY A 70 18.81 -14.04 11.34
N ALA A 71 17.58 -14.55 11.44
CA ALA A 71 16.48 -14.08 10.59
C ALA A 71 16.06 -12.64 10.97
N THR A 72 15.78 -11.81 9.98
CA THR A 72 15.25 -10.45 10.17
C THR A 72 13.74 -10.46 10.02
N GLU A 73 13.04 -10.05 11.06
CA GLU A 73 11.59 -9.89 11.10
C GLU A 73 11.23 -8.40 11.09
N THR A 74 10.09 -8.06 10.50
CA THR A 74 9.55 -6.71 10.53
C THR A 74 8.49 -6.61 11.63
N LEU A 75 8.66 -5.66 12.55
CA LEU A 75 7.76 -5.42 13.67
C LEU A 75 7.19 -4.00 13.59
N GLN A 76 5.90 -3.83 13.85
CA GLN A 76 5.29 -2.51 14.00
C GLN A 76 5.06 -2.22 15.47
N VAL A 77 5.58 -1.11 15.99
CA VAL A 77 5.36 -0.70 17.39
C VAL A 77 3.91 -0.25 17.58
N VAL A 78 3.24 -0.80 18.59
CA VAL A 78 1.88 -0.44 19.00
C VAL A 78 1.94 0.53 20.18
N SER A 79 2.73 0.19 21.19
CA SER A 79 2.92 1.02 22.38
C SER A 79 4.30 0.81 22.99
N VAL A 80 4.73 1.80 23.76
CA VAL A 80 6.01 1.82 24.48
C VAL A 80 5.68 2.08 25.95
N ASP A 81 6.09 1.16 26.83
CA ASP A 81 5.99 1.31 28.27
C ASP A 81 7.35 1.72 28.84
N SER A 82 7.48 3.01 29.13
CA SER A 82 8.68 3.62 29.70
C SER A 82 8.77 3.53 31.23
N SER A 83 7.84 2.83 31.89
CA SER A 83 7.90 2.62 33.34
C SER A 83 9.05 1.68 33.75
N SER A 84 9.52 0.84 32.82
CA SER A 84 10.72 0.01 32.97
C SER A 84 11.92 0.62 32.22
N SER A 85 13.13 0.34 32.70
CA SER A 85 14.38 0.64 31.99
C SER A 85 15.21 -0.64 31.84
N PRO A 86 15.38 -1.18 30.62
CA PRO A 86 14.86 -0.67 29.34
C PRO A 86 13.32 -0.70 29.24
N ALA A 87 12.77 0.14 28.37
CA ALA A 87 11.33 0.20 28.12
C ALA A 87 10.81 -1.12 27.53
N THR A 88 9.61 -1.54 27.92
CA THR A 88 8.92 -2.69 27.32
C THR A 88 8.16 -2.24 26.09
N LEU A 89 8.16 -3.03 25.01
CA LEU A 89 7.45 -2.69 23.77
C LEU A 89 6.28 -3.64 23.55
N THR A 90 5.14 -3.12 23.08
CA THR A 90 4.11 -3.93 22.44
C THR A 90 4.20 -3.73 20.94
N VAL A 91 4.29 -4.82 20.17
CA VAL A 91 4.47 -4.78 18.72
C VAL A 91 3.47 -5.70 18.00
N GLN A 92 3.16 -5.40 16.74
CA GLN A 92 2.52 -6.33 15.81
C GLN A 92 3.57 -7.04 14.96
N TRP A 93 3.40 -8.35 14.82
CA TRP A 93 4.20 -9.21 13.96
C TRP A 93 3.30 -10.25 13.31
N LYS A 94 3.16 -10.22 11.98
CA LYS A 94 2.35 -11.19 11.22
C LYS A 94 0.94 -11.40 11.81
N GLY A 95 0.28 -10.34 12.26
CA GLY A 95 -1.04 -10.42 12.90
C GLY A 95 -1.05 -10.93 14.34
N GLN A 96 0.12 -11.10 14.97
CA GLN A 96 0.24 -11.41 16.39
C GLN A 96 0.69 -10.17 17.16
N THR A 97 0.09 -9.96 18.32
CA THR A 97 0.51 -8.92 19.26
C THR A 97 1.51 -9.52 20.23
N LEU A 98 2.74 -9.00 20.21
CA LEU A 98 3.84 -9.48 21.03
C LEU A 98 4.26 -8.40 22.03
N ARG A 99 4.61 -8.82 23.24
CA ARG A 99 5.32 -8.00 24.23
C ARG A 99 6.81 -8.34 24.16
N LEU A 100 7.64 -7.32 23.98
CA LEU A 100 9.10 -7.43 24.00
C LEU A 100 9.62 -6.86 25.31
N SER A 101 10.22 -7.72 26.13
CA SER A 101 10.79 -7.34 27.42
C SER A 101 12.31 -7.57 27.43
N PRO A 102 13.11 -6.60 27.91
CA PRO A 102 14.56 -6.71 27.92
C PRO A 102 15.02 -7.86 28.82
N ARG A 103 16.11 -8.55 28.43
CA ARG A 103 16.74 -9.62 29.21
C ARG A 103 18.00 -9.14 29.92
N SER A 104 18.29 -9.70 31.09
CA SER A 104 19.51 -9.42 31.86
C SER A 104 20.81 -9.77 31.10
N GLU A 105 20.76 -10.80 30.26
CA GLU A 105 21.90 -11.28 29.45
C GLU A 105 22.05 -10.54 28.11
N GLY A 106 21.23 -9.50 27.88
CA GLY A 106 21.12 -8.81 26.59
C GLY A 106 20.04 -9.42 25.68
N GLY A 107 19.60 -8.61 24.71
CA GLY A 107 18.47 -8.94 23.84
C GLY A 107 17.12 -8.82 24.53
N TRP A 108 16.10 -9.40 23.89
CA TRP A 108 14.69 -9.23 24.23
C TRP A 108 13.98 -10.57 24.25
N SER A 109 13.24 -10.83 25.32
CA SER A 109 12.25 -11.91 25.37
C SER A 109 10.97 -11.46 24.69
N THR A 110 10.28 -12.39 24.04
CA THR A 110 9.01 -12.12 23.36
C THR A 110 7.91 -12.99 23.94
N GLU A 111 6.80 -12.37 24.28
CA GLU A 111 5.58 -13.02 24.78
C GLU A 111 4.44 -12.71 23.83
N LYS A 112 3.74 -13.74 23.32
CA LYS A 112 2.51 -13.53 22.55
C LYS A 112 1.38 -13.19 23.51
N ILE A 113 0.86 -11.97 23.41
CA ILE A 113 -0.23 -11.46 24.27
C ILE A 113 -1.56 -11.33 23.54
N GLY A 114 -1.59 -11.54 22.22
CA GLY A 114 -2.83 -11.49 21.43
C GLY A 114 -2.64 -11.73 19.93
N CYS A 115 -3.73 -11.55 19.20
CA CYS A 115 -3.77 -11.55 17.74
C CYS A 115 -4.57 -10.34 17.23
N TYR A 116 -4.25 -9.88 16.03
CA TYR A 116 -4.94 -8.79 15.35
C TYR A 116 -5.05 -9.11 13.85
N PRO A 117 -6.23 -8.91 13.21
CA PRO A 117 -7.45 -8.30 13.73
C PRO A 117 -8.17 -9.16 14.78
N ALA A 118 -8.71 -8.54 15.82
CA ALA A 118 -9.47 -9.24 16.86
C ALA A 118 -10.91 -9.53 16.42
N GLU A 119 -11.51 -10.59 16.97
CA GLU A 119 -12.93 -10.90 16.74
C GLU A 119 -13.82 -9.73 17.19
N GLY A 120 -14.78 -9.33 16.34
CA GLY A 120 -15.65 -8.17 16.59
C GLY A 120 -15.02 -6.79 16.30
N GLY A 121 -13.75 -6.74 15.88
CA GLY A 121 -13.07 -5.52 15.48
C GLY A 121 -13.76 -4.79 14.30
N GLU A 122 -13.41 -3.52 14.08
CA GLU A 122 -13.97 -2.71 12.99
C GLU A 122 -13.78 -3.39 11.63
N LEU A 123 -12.59 -3.98 11.39
CA LEU A 123 -12.33 -4.71 10.16
C LEU A 123 -13.33 -5.84 9.90
N LEU A 124 -13.66 -6.64 10.91
CA LEU A 124 -14.55 -7.80 10.76
C LEU A 124 -16.01 -7.37 10.65
N ARG A 125 -16.39 -6.23 11.26
CA ARG A 125 -17.68 -5.61 11.01
C ARG A 125 -17.82 -5.14 9.57
N ALA A 126 -16.77 -4.58 8.98
CA ALA A 126 -16.76 -4.17 7.58
C ALA A 126 -16.69 -5.36 6.61
N PHE A 127 -16.02 -6.44 7.00
CA PHE A 127 -15.86 -7.65 6.19
C PHE A 127 -16.27 -8.92 6.95
N PRO A 128 -17.58 -9.17 7.14
CA PRO A 128 -18.06 -10.30 7.94
C PRO A 128 -17.59 -11.68 7.43
N ALA A 129 -17.31 -11.79 6.14
CA ALA A 129 -16.76 -13.00 5.52
C ALA A 129 -15.41 -13.45 6.10
N MET A 130 -14.69 -12.55 6.78
CA MET A 130 -13.47 -12.89 7.50
C MET A 130 -13.71 -13.59 8.84
N SER A 131 -14.92 -13.51 9.40
CA SER A 131 -15.19 -14.03 10.74
C SER A 131 -15.19 -15.57 10.79
N GLY A 132 -15.13 -16.11 12.02
CA GLY A 132 -15.17 -17.55 12.24
C GLY A 132 -13.93 -18.25 11.68
N ARG A 133 -14.14 -19.29 10.86
CA ARG A 133 -13.06 -20.16 10.38
C ARG A 133 -11.97 -19.40 9.62
N LEU A 134 -12.32 -18.39 8.83
CA LEU A 134 -11.33 -17.67 8.04
C LEU A 134 -10.37 -16.86 8.91
N LEU A 135 -10.87 -16.25 9.99
CA LEU A 135 -10.06 -15.53 10.97
C LEU A 135 -9.09 -16.47 11.68
N LEU A 136 -9.54 -17.67 12.03
CA LEU A 136 -8.71 -18.69 12.65
C LEU A 136 -7.58 -19.11 11.70
N GLU A 137 -7.91 -19.46 10.46
CA GLU A 137 -6.92 -19.85 9.43
C GLU A 137 -5.92 -18.71 9.16
N LEU A 138 -6.40 -17.46 9.13
CA LEU A 138 -5.55 -16.27 9.01
C LEU A 138 -4.56 -16.14 10.17
N HIS A 139 -4.99 -16.34 11.42
CA HIS A 139 -4.10 -16.28 12.59
C HIS A 139 -3.15 -17.48 12.69
N GLU A 140 -3.58 -18.67 12.30
CA GLU A 140 -2.72 -19.86 12.24
C GLU A 140 -1.58 -19.68 11.22
N HIS A 141 -1.87 -19.01 10.12
CA HIS A 141 -0.90 -18.71 9.08
C HIS A 141 0.28 -17.84 9.55
N ALA A 142 0.10 -17.06 10.62
CA ALA A 142 1.19 -16.27 11.21
C ALA A 142 2.36 -17.14 11.68
N GLY A 143 2.11 -18.42 11.99
CA GLY A 143 3.09 -19.35 12.52
C GLY A 143 3.46 -19.06 13.98
N PRO A 144 4.45 -19.76 14.53
CA PRO A 144 4.91 -19.55 15.89
C PRO A 144 5.66 -18.22 16.01
N ALA A 145 5.32 -17.42 17.02
CA ALA A 145 6.08 -16.22 17.38
C ALA A 145 7.56 -16.57 17.63
N PRO A 146 8.51 -15.68 17.25
CA PRO A 146 9.86 -15.80 17.77
C PRO A 146 9.79 -15.78 19.30
N THR A 147 10.65 -16.55 19.97
CA THR A 147 10.75 -16.60 21.45
C THR A 147 11.72 -15.58 22.03
N ALA A 148 12.57 -15.01 21.17
CA ALA A 148 13.44 -13.91 21.50
C ALA A 148 13.84 -13.12 20.25
N VAL A 149 14.29 -11.90 20.48
CA VAL A 149 14.93 -11.01 19.50
C VAL A 149 16.29 -10.60 20.06
N SER A 150 17.36 -10.76 19.29
CA SER A 150 18.72 -10.42 19.71
C SER A 150 18.99 -8.91 19.63
N SER A 151 18.48 -8.25 18.60
CA SER A 151 18.58 -6.80 18.41
C SER A 151 17.44 -6.29 17.53
N TRP A 152 17.19 -4.99 17.53
CA TRP A 152 16.30 -4.36 16.58
C TRP A 152 16.80 -2.97 16.21
N ASP A 153 16.46 -2.53 15.00
CA ASP A 153 16.77 -1.20 14.48
C ASP A 153 15.46 -0.52 14.02
N ARG A 154 15.25 0.75 14.42
CA ARG A 154 14.16 1.57 13.87
C ARG A 154 14.46 1.92 12.42
N VAL A 155 13.57 1.57 11.50
CA VAL A 155 13.79 1.77 10.05
C VAL A 155 12.83 2.75 9.40
N HIS A 156 11.65 2.98 9.98
CA HIS A 156 10.64 3.90 9.44
C HIS A 156 9.55 4.20 10.47
N SER A 157 8.61 5.06 10.12
CA SER A 157 7.36 5.31 10.87
C SER A 157 6.18 5.52 9.93
N LEU A 158 4.97 5.40 10.46
CA LEU A 158 3.76 5.73 9.70
C LEU A 158 3.74 7.20 9.27
N GLY A 159 4.19 8.11 10.13
CA GLY A 159 4.28 9.55 9.80
C GLY A 159 5.22 9.83 8.63
N GLU A 160 6.36 9.14 8.56
CA GLU A 160 7.27 9.24 7.41
C GLU A 160 6.61 8.71 6.12
N LEU A 161 5.77 7.67 6.21
CA LEU A 161 5.07 7.11 5.04
C LEU A 161 4.01 8.08 4.55
N GLU A 162 3.24 8.66 5.47
CA GLU A 162 2.22 9.67 5.16
C GLU A 162 2.83 10.95 4.58
N ALA A 163 3.97 11.40 5.11
CA ALA A 163 4.71 12.53 4.59
C ALA A 163 5.25 12.25 3.18
N ALA A 164 5.82 11.07 2.94
CA ALA A 164 6.30 10.66 1.62
C ALA A 164 5.16 10.62 0.60
N ALA A 165 4.03 9.98 0.93
CA ALA A 165 2.84 9.95 0.08
C ALA A 165 2.27 11.36 -0.16
N THR A 166 2.36 12.26 0.82
CA THR A 166 1.95 13.66 0.67
C THR A 166 2.86 14.43 -0.29
N ALA A 167 4.17 14.20 -0.22
CA ALA A 167 5.14 14.86 -1.08
C ALA A 167 5.07 14.34 -2.53
N ASP A 168 5.12 13.02 -2.71
CA ASP A 168 5.10 12.36 -4.01
C ASP A 168 4.43 10.98 -3.89
N ALA A 169 3.24 10.83 -4.47
CA ALA A 169 2.47 9.58 -4.37
C ALA A 169 2.76 8.60 -5.52
N THR A 170 3.65 8.93 -6.46
CA THR A 170 3.84 8.19 -7.72
C THR A 170 4.12 6.70 -7.53
N LEU A 171 4.92 6.35 -6.50
CA LEU A 171 5.23 4.97 -6.13
C LEU A 171 3.96 4.12 -5.90
N TRP A 172 2.91 4.73 -5.36
CA TRP A 172 1.67 4.05 -4.96
C TRP A 172 0.50 4.33 -5.93
N THR A 173 0.64 5.28 -6.85
CA THR A 173 -0.46 5.65 -7.77
C THR A 173 -0.24 5.24 -9.21
N GLU A 174 1.00 5.19 -9.70
CA GLU A 174 1.25 5.07 -11.14
C GLU A 174 1.56 3.64 -11.61
N GLY A 175 1.80 2.71 -10.69
CA GLY A 175 2.31 1.38 -11.03
C GLY A 175 3.82 1.40 -11.30
N THR A 176 4.38 0.24 -11.63
CA THR A 176 5.84 0.11 -11.79
C THR A 176 6.24 0.40 -13.24
N ARG A 177 7.09 1.40 -13.44
CA ARG A 177 7.67 1.73 -14.75
C ARG A 177 8.48 0.56 -15.33
N PRO A 178 8.44 0.32 -16.65
CA PRO A 178 9.32 -0.65 -17.29
C PRO A 178 10.79 -0.28 -17.07
N GLY A 179 11.59 -1.23 -16.61
CA GLY A 179 13.00 -0.99 -16.27
C GLY A 179 13.22 -0.16 -15.00
N ALA A 180 12.18 0.09 -14.20
CA ALA A 180 12.36 0.66 -12.87
C ALA A 180 13.26 -0.24 -12.00
N PRO A 181 14.06 0.35 -11.10
CA PRO A 181 14.82 -0.44 -10.14
C PRO A 181 13.88 -1.30 -9.28
N GLU A 182 14.42 -2.40 -8.79
CA GLU A 182 13.71 -3.23 -7.81
C GLU A 182 13.39 -2.39 -6.56
N LYS A 183 12.21 -2.64 -5.98
CA LYS A 183 11.79 -1.96 -4.75
C LYS A 183 12.71 -2.38 -3.62
N THR A 184 13.06 -1.44 -2.74
CA THR A 184 13.73 -1.80 -1.50
C THR A 184 12.81 -2.68 -0.65
N PRO A 185 13.34 -3.49 0.29
CA PRO A 185 12.50 -4.29 1.19
C PRO A 185 11.45 -3.47 1.92
N LEU A 186 11.81 -2.24 2.33
CA LEU A 186 10.90 -1.32 2.99
C LEU A 186 9.79 -0.81 2.06
N GLN A 187 10.13 -0.47 0.82
CA GLN A 187 9.14 -0.06 -0.18
C GLN A 187 8.19 -1.21 -0.54
N ALA A 188 8.70 -2.44 -0.63
CA ALA A 188 7.87 -3.61 -0.87
C ALA A 188 6.90 -3.86 0.31
N ALA A 189 7.41 -3.83 1.55
CA ALA A 189 6.62 -4.08 2.75
C ALA A 189 5.58 -2.98 3.06
N THR A 190 5.77 -1.77 2.55
CA THR A 190 4.86 -0.63 2.80
C THR A 190 4.03 -0.25 1.58
N LEU A 191 4.01 -1.08 0.53
CA LEU A 191 3.36 -0.75 -0.73
C LEU A 191 1.84 -0.59 -0.55
N THR A 192 1.16 -1.59 0.00
CA THR A 192 -0.29 -1.53 0.23
C THR A 192 -0.66 -0.45 1.24
N ALA A 193 0.15 -0.25 2.29
CA ALA A 193 -0.03 0.84 3.24
C ALA A 193 -0.02 2.22 2.56
N GLY A 194 0.97 2.48 1.69
CA GLY A 194 1.03 3.74 0.95
C GLY A 194 -0.09 3.91 -0.08
N GLU A 195 -0.59 2.82 -0.68
CA GLU A 195 -1.78 2.88 -1.54
C GLU A 195 -3.03 3.31 -0.76
N LEU A 196 -3.24 2.79 0.45
CA LEU A 196 -4.32 3.19 1.35
C LEU A 196 -4.19 4.66 1.77
N VAL A 197 -2.98 5.12 2.09
CA VAL A 197 -2.70 6.54 2.38
C VAL A 197 -3.03 7.41 1.17
N ALA A 198 -2.61 7.03 -0.04
CA ALA A 198 -2.89 7.76 -1.27
C ALA A 198 -4.39 7.84 -1.56
N LEU A 199 -5.16 6.78 -1.27
CA LEU A 199 -6.62 6.78 -1.36
C LEU A 199 -7.20 7.83 -0.40
N MET A 200 -6.88 7.75 0.90
CA MET A 200 -7.42 8.68 1.92
C MET A 200 -7.06 10.15 1.64
N GLN A 201 -5.87 10.40 1.07
CA GLN A 201 -5.43 11.75 0.67
C GLN A 201 -6.09 12.26 -0.62
N GLY A 202 -6.96 11.48 -1.26
CA GLY A 202 -7.60 11.87 -2.50
C GLY A 202 -6.80 11.56 -3.76
N LYS A 203 -5.54 11.13 -3.63
CA LYS A 203 -4.56 11.00 -4.74
C LYS A 203 -4.74 9.73 -5.56
N ARG A 204 -5.56 8.80 -5.10
CA ARG A 204 -5.92 7.57 -5.81
C ARG A 204 -7.40 7.30 -5.62
N GLY A 205 -8.07 6.79 -6.65
CA GLY A 205 -9.51 6.57 -6.62
C GLY A 205 -9.96 5.16 -6.23
N VAL A 206 -9.12 4.13 -6.46
CA VAL A 206 -9.42 2.72 -6.17
C VAL A 206 -8.16 2.02 -5.63
N VAL A 207 -8.30 1.23 -4.57
CA VAL A 207 -7.25 0.39 -3.97
C VAL A 207 -7.80 -1.01 -3.75
N ILE A 208 -6.94 -2.02 -3.88
CA ILE A 208 -7.28 -3.40 -3.53
C ILE A 208 -6.35 -3.89 -2.42
N VAL A 209 -6.91 -4.58 -1.42
CA VAL A 209 -6.17 -5.15 -0.30
C VAL A 209 -6.52 -6.63 -0.19
N GLN A 210 -5.52 -7.51 -0.26
CA GLN A 210 -5.75 -8.94 -0.04
C GLN A 210 -6.03 -9.17 1.45
N LEU A 211 -7.27 -9.52 1.79
CA LEU A 211 -7.67 -9.86 3.16
C LEU A 211 -7.30 -11.29 3.52
N TRP A 212 -7.38 -12.20 2.55
CA TRP A 212 -7.00 -13.61 2.71
C TRP A 212 -6.40 -14.17 1.43
N ASN A 213 -5.23 -14.79 1.53
CA ASN A 213 -4.56 -15.50 0.46
C ASN A 213 -4.57 -17.01 0.75
N GLY A 214 -5.60 -17.70 0.27
CA GLY A 214 -5.75 -19.16 0.47
C GLY A 214 -5.12 -20.02 -0.64
N PHE A 215 -4.76 -19.43 -1.79
CA PHE A 215 -4.20 -20.16 -2.93
C PHE A 215 -2.67 -20.28 -2.89
N GLU A 216 -1.97 -19.34 -2.26
CA GLU A 216 -0.51 -19.38 -2.08
C GLU A 216 -0.10 -19.12 -0.62
N PRO A 217 -0.39 -20.05 0.32
CA PRO A 217 -0.05 -19.86 1.73
C PRO A 217 1.45 -19.60 1.95
N ALA A 218 2.33 -20.22 1.18
CA ALA A 218 3.77 -20.02 1.34
C ALA A 218 4.25 -18.56 1.18
N ARG A 219 3.46 -17.68 0.54
CA ARG A 219 3.80 -16.26 0.36
C ARG A 219 3.37 -15.35 1.50
N GLY A 220 2.74 -15.91 2.54
CA GLY A 220 2.22 -15.12 3.65
C GLY A 220 0.89 -14.44 3.34
N GLN A 221 0.42 -13.67 4.32
CA GLN A 221 -0.85 -12.95 4.28
C GLN A 221 -0.57 -11.44 4.16
N PRO A 222 -0.84 -10.80 3.01
CA PRO A 222 -0.56 -9.37 2.81
C PRO A 222 -1.29 -8.46 3.78
N LEU A 223 -2.42 -8.90 4.32
CA LEU A 223 -3.14 -8.19 5.38
C LEU A 223 -2.24 -7.90 6.60
N PHE A 224 -1.22 -8.74 6.84
CA PHE A 224 -0.27 -8.57 7.92
C PHE A 224 0.99 -7.79 7.57
N GLU A 225 1.06 -7.22 6.36
CA GLU A 225 2.10 -6.26 6.04
C GLU A 225 1.98 -5.01 6.95
N PRO A 226 3.11 -4.33 7.22
CA PRO A 226 3.15 -3.15 8.07
C PRO A 226 2.04 -2.13 7.79
N TYR A 227 1.38 -1.67 8.86
CA TYR A 227 0.32 -0.65 8.86
C TYR A 227 -0.98 -1.01 8.14
N VAL A 228 -1.06 -2.11 7.38
CA VAL A 228 -2.20 -2.39 6.49
C VAL A 228 -3.51 -2.47 7.26
N VAL A 229 -3.60 -3.25 8.34
CA VAL A 229 -4.86 -3.40 9.10
C VAL A 229 -5.34 -2.06 9.66
N GLY A 230 -4.48 -1.32 10.34
CA GLY A 230 -4.85 -0.03 10.93
C GLY A 230 -5.19 1.03 9.88
N LEU A 231 -4.48 1.05 8.75
CA LEU A 231 -4.80 1.96 7.63
C LEU A 231 -6.08 1.56 6.90
N LEU A 232 -6.40 0.28 6.83
CA LEU A 232 -7.65 -0.20 6.26
C LEU A 232 -8.84 0.25 7.10
N GLU A 233 -8.76 0.14 8.42
CA GLU A 233 -9.79 0.66 9.34
C GLU A 233 -9.94 2.18 9.23
N ARG A 234 -8.82 2.92 9.15
CA ARG A 234 -8.83 4.37 8.89
C ARG A 234 -9.46 4.72 7.54
N ALA A 235 -9.19 3.94 6.51
CA ALA A 235 -9.76 4.16 5.18
C ALA A 235 -11.28 3.92 5.19
N LEU A 236 -11.76 2.88 5.88
CA LEU A 236 -13.18 2.61 6.07
C LEU A 236 -13.90 3.73 6.85
N ALA A 237 -13.20 4.37 7.80
CA ALA A 237 -13.71 5.52 8.53
C ALA A 237 -13.60 6.85 7.76
N THR A 238 -12.91 6.89 6.61
CA THR A 238 -12.70 8.12 5.84
C THR A 238 -13.97 8.51 5.07
N PRO A 239 -14.53 9.72 5.27
CA PRO A 239 -15.71 10.17 4.55
C PRO A 239 -15.52 10.11 3.02
N GLY A 240 -16.49 9.52 2.33
CA GLY A 240 -16.44 9.36 0.89
C GLY A 240 -15.58 8.19 0.41
N VAL A 241 -15.08 7.33 1.28
CA VAL A 241 -14.53 6.01 0.90
C VAL A 241 -15.61 4.94 1.11
N ARG A 242 -15.70 4.01 0.17
CA ARG A 242 -16.55 2.81 0.23
C ARG A 242 -15.68 1.59 0.02
N ALA A 243 -16.18 0.43 0.46
CA ALA A 243 -15.52 -0.84 0.23
C ALA A 243 -16.52 -1.92 -0.17
N VAL A 244 -16.07 -2.85 -1.01
CA VAL A 244 -16.79 -4.09 -1.34
C VAL A 244 -15.81 -5.26 -1.34
N THR A 245 -16.31 -6.46 -1.08
CA THR A 245 -15.50 -7.68 -1.13
C THR A 245 -15.45 -8.25 -2.55
N SER A 246 -14.27 -8.69 -2.96
CA SER A 246 -14.02 -9.47 -4.16
C SER A 246 -13.58 -10.88 -3.77
N THR A 247 -14.43 -11.87 -4.02
CA THR A 247 -14.16 -13.27 -3.66
C THR A 247 -13.57 -14.00 -4.87
N ALA A 248 -12.46 -14.69 -4.67
CA ALA A 248 -11.84 -15.49 -5.73
C ALA A 248 -12.78 -16.65 -6.13
N PRO A 249 -12.83 -17.03 -7.41
CA PRO A 249 -13.50 -18.27 -7.81
C PRO A 249 -13.02 -19.45 -6.96
N GLY A 250 -13.95 -20.25 -6.46
CA GLY A 250 -13.64 -21.38 -5.56
C GLY A 250 -13.39 -20.99 -4.09
N GLY A 251 -13.54 -19.72 -3.70
CA GLY A 251 -13.44 -19.29 -2.30
C GLY A 251 -12.02 -19.26 -1.74
N VAL A 252 -10.99 -19.37 -2.59
CA VAL A 252 -9.58 -19.49 -2.19
C VAL A 252 -8.89 -18.14 -1.94
N GLY A 253 -9.62 -17.03 -1.97
CA GLY A 253 -9.07 -15.70 -1.76
C GLY A 253 -10.17 -14.67 -1.51
N LEU A 254 -9.85 -13.69 -0.67
CA LEU A 254 -10.72 -12.58 -0.35
C LEU A 254 -9.94 -11.27 -0.46
N THR A 255 -10.45 -10.33 -1.24
CA THR A 255 -9.86 -9.00 -1.43
C THR A 255 -10.90 -7.93 -1.07
N ALA A 256 -10.49 -6.90 -0.33
CA ALA A 256 -11.25 -5.67 -0.21
C ALA A 256 -10.94 -4.75 -1.40
N VAL A 257 -11.97 -4.27 -2.08
CA VAL A 257 -11.86 -3.21 -3.08
C VAL A 257 -12.38 -1.93 -2.46
N LEU A 258 -11.48 -1.00 -2.14
CA LEU A 258 -11.79 0.31 -1.61
C LEU A 258 -11.82 1.34 -2.72
N PHE A 259 -12.79 2.25 -2.71
CA PHE A 259 -12.95 3.25 -3.75
C PHE A 259 -13.58 4.54 -3.24
N ALA A 260 -13.28 5.64 -3.91
CA ALA A 260 -13.93 6.92 -3.66
C ALA A 260 -15.41 6.88 -4.11
N ASP A 261 -16.30 7.45 -3.30
CA ASP A 261 -17.72 7.62 -3.57
C ASP A 261 -17.99 8.77 -4.54
N LYS A 262 -17.31 8.72 -5.69
CA LYS A 262 -17.35 9.68 -6.80
C LYS A 262 -17.19 8.93 -8.11
N GLU A 263 -17.93 9.35 -9.13
CA GLU A 263 -17.68 8.81 -10.46
C GLU A 263 -16.28 9.21 -11.00
N PRO A 264 -15.59 8.31 -11.71
CA PRO A 264 -16.06 6.98 -12.12
C PRO A 264 -15.74 5.88 -11.08
N PHE A 265 -15.05 6.19 -9.99
CA PHE A 265 -14.54 5.21 -9.03
C PHE A 265 -15.64 4.40 -8.35
N ASN A 266 -16.79 5.02 -8.04
CA ASN A 266 -17.93 4.35 -7.41
C ASN A 266 -18.65 3.32 -8.29
N VAL A 267 -18.40 3.31 -9.61
CA VAL A 267 -18.86 2.24 -10.51
C VAL A 267 -17.71 1.30 -10.89
N TRP A 268 -16.48 1.80 -11.01
CA TRP A 268 -15.32 1.00 -11.34
C TRP A 268 -14.92 0.04 -10.20
N GLY A 269 -14.99 0.47 -8.94
CA GLY A 269 -14.67 -0.37 -7.79
C GLY A 269 -15.56 -1.62 -7.70
N PRO A 270 -16.89 -1.50 -7.67
CA PRO A 270 -17.79 -2.65 -7.72
C PRO A 270 -17.61 -3.52 -8.96
N HIS A 271 -17.37 -2.92 -10.13
CA HIS A 271 -17.09 -3.69 -11.34
C HIS A 271 -15.83 -4.54 -11.21
N LEU A 272 -14.75 -3.98 -10.66
CA LEU A 272 -13.49 -4.67 -10.37
C LEU A 272 -13.72 -5.87 -9.44
N ALA A 273 -14.54 -5.71 -8.40
CA ALA A 273 -14.91 -6.79 -7.49
C ALA A 273 -15.78 -7.87 -8.16
N SER A 274 -16.63 -7.50 -9.13
CA SER A 274 -17.62 -8.41 -9.74
C SER A 274 -17.03 -9.63 -10.45
N PHE A 275 -15.78 -9.55 -10.92
CA PHE A 275 -15.09 -10.66 -11.59
C PHE A 275 -14.06 -11.36 -10.69
N GLY A 276 -14.10 -11.12 -9.38
CA GLY A 276 -13.27 -11.83 -8.40
C GLY A 276 -11.80 -11.44 -8.43
N CYS A 277 -11.47 -10.18 -8.77
CA CYS A 277 -10.10 -9.68 -8.76
C CYS A 277 -9.40 -9.97 -7.41
N GLN A 278 -8.14 -10.40 -7.46
CA GLN A 278 -7.32 -10.63 -6.27
C GLN A 278 -6.07 -9.78 -6.33
N ALA A 279 -5.68 -9.15 -5.22
CA ALA A 279 -4.48 -8.32 -5.18
C ALA A 279 -3.19 -9.14 -5.35
N ASN A 280 -3.21 -10.41 -4.90
CA ASN A 280 -2.06 -11.31 -5.00
C ASN A 280 -2.04 -12.24 -6.24
N ALA A 281 -3.07 -12.19 -7.10
CA ALA A 281 -3.14 -13.03 -8.28
C ALA A 281 -3.07 -12.19 -9.56
N VAL A 282 -2.15 -12.55 -10.47
CA VAL A 282 -2.03 -11.90 -11.77
C VAL A 282 -3.13 -12.40 -12.70
N ALA A 283 -3.88 -11.49 -13.30
CA ALA A 283 -4.91 -11.84 -14.26
C ALA A 283 -4.32 -12.58 -15.47
N GLY A 284 -4.96 -13.66 -15.92
CA GLY A 284 -4.46 -14.50 -17.02
C GLY A 284 -4.42 -13.77 -18.37
N SER A 285 -5.43 -12.97 -18.70
CA SER A 285 -5.54 -12.32 -20.01
C SER A 285 -4.93 -10.92 -20.06
N ALA A 286 -4.43 -10.51 -21.23
CA ALA A 286 -3.95 -9.15 -21.45
C ALA A 286 -5.08 -8.10 -21.26
N TYR A 287 -6.30 -8.44 -21.66
CA TYR A 287 -7.48 -7.60 -21.44
C TYR A 287 -7.67 -7.26 -19.95
N TYR A 288 -7.71 -8.27 -19.07
CA TYR A 288 -7.92 -8.03 -17.64
C TYR A 288 -6.75 -7.30 -16.99
N LYS A 289 -5.50 -7.58 -17.41
CA LYS A 289 -4.35 -6.82 -16.91
C LYS A 289 -4.47 -5.32 -17.23
N VAL A 290 -4.90 -4.97 -18.44
CA VAL A 290 -5.12 -3.56 -18.83
C VAL A 290 -6.32 -2.97 -18.10
N LEU A 291 -7.47 -3.67 -18.06
CA LEU A 291 -8.68 -3.23 -17.39
C LEU A 291 -8.45 -2.93 -15.91
N ILE A 292 -7.82 -3.86 -15.19
CA ILE A 292 -7.48 -3.70 -13.77
C ILE A 292 -6.55 -2.50 -13.59
N GLY A 293 -5.48 -2.40 -14.38
CA GLY A 293 -4.54 -1.29 -14.28
C GLY A 293 -5.20 0.09 -14.49
N LYS A 294 -6.11 0.19 -15.47
CA LYS A 294 -6.87 1.42 -15.75
C LYS A 294 -7.82 1.78 -14.61
N ILE A 295 -8.57 0.82 -14.06
CA ILE A 295 -9.46 1.05 -12.92
C ILE A 295 -8.68 1.52 -11.69
N LEU A 296 -7.52 0.88 -11.45
CA LEU A 296 -6.60 1.21 -10.37
C LEU A 296 -5.90 2.58 -10.58
N GLY A 297 -6.02 3.18 -11.76
CA GLY A 297 -5.46 4.50 -12.07
C GLY A 297 -3.95 4.49 -12.32
N TYR A 298 -3.36 3.34 -12.63
CA TYR A 298 -1.95 3.26 -13.02
C TYR A 298 -1.71 3.99 -14.36
N ALA A 299 -0.48 4.45 -14.58
CA ALA A 299 -0.10 5.12 -15.82
C ALA A 299 -0.11 4.13 -16.99
N ASP A 300 -0.59 4.59 -18.14
CA ASP A 300 -0.74 3.79 -19.36
C ASP A 300 0.56 3.10 -19.76
N GLU A 301 1.68 3.84 -19.73
CA GLU A 301 3.00 3.33 -20.09
C GLU A 301 3.45 2.20 -19.15
N ASN A 302 3.08 2.30 -17.87
CA ASN A 302 3.40 1.30 -16.85
C ASN A 302 2.55 0.04 -17.03
N ILE A 303 1.25 0.22 -17.26
CA ILE A 303 0.32 -0.88 -17.56
C ILE A 303 0.81 -1.63 -18.80
N TYR A 304 1.01 -0.92 -19.92
CA TYR A 304 1.34 -1.56 -21.19
C TYR A 304 2.72 -2.21 -21.16
N GLY A 305 3.70 -1.58 -20.53
CA GLY A 305 5.02 -2.17 -20.38
C GLY A 305 5.02 -3.42 -19.50
N TYR A 306 4.22 -3.45 -18.42
CA TYR A 306 4.02 -4.65 -17.60
C TYR A 306 3.34 -5.79 -18.38
N VAL A 307 2.30 -5.51 -19.16
CA VAL A 307 1.63 -6.56 -19.96
C VAL A 307 2.58 -7.14 -21.01
N ARG A 308 3.40 -6.30 -21.65
CA ARG A 308 4.39 -6.74 -22.64
C ARG A 308 5.52 -7.57 -22.01
N SER A 309 6.02 -7.20 -20.83
CA SER A 309 7.12 -7.94 -20.18
C SER A 309 6.72 -9.37 -19.79
N LEU A 310 5.44 -9.62 -19.56
CA LEU A 310 4.89 -10.95 -19.31
C LEU A 310 4.62 -11.77 -20.58
N GLY A 311 5.03 -11.27 -21.76
CA GLY A 311 4.75 -11.91 -23.05
C GLY A 311 3.27 -11.87 -23.45
N GLY A 312 2.45 -11.04 -22.79
CA GLY A 312 1.04 -10.92 -23.07
C GLY A 312 0.83 -10.21 -24.41
N GLY A 313 0.08 -10.85 -25.32
CA GLY A 313 -0.29 -10.33 -26.65
C GLY A 313 -1.15 -9.06 -26.59
N LEU A 314 -0.59 -7.98 -26.04
CA LEU A 314 -1.20 -6.67 -25.96
C LEU A 314 -1.30 -6.08 -27.37
N THR A 315 -2.52 -5.86 -27.84
CA THR A 315 -2.80 -5.26 -29.14
C THR A 315 -3.57 -3.95 -28.97
N PRO A 316 -3.53 -3.04 -29.96
CA PRO A 316 -4.35 -1.83 -29.96
C PRO A 316 -5.85 -2.12 -29.83
N ALA A 317 -6.31 -3.26 -30.37
CA ALA A 317 -7.70 -3.69 -30.27
C ALA A 317 -8.10 -3.99 -28.82
N ILE A 318 -7.22 -4.63 -28.03
CA ILE A 318 -7.47 -4.89 -26.60
C ILE A 318 -7.56 -3.57 -25.83
N ILE A 319 -6.64 -2.63 -26.07
CA ILE A 319 -6.65 -1.32 -25.41
C ILE A 319 -7.96 -0.58 -25.73
N SER A 320 -8.33 -0.51 -27.01
CA SER A 320 -9.57 0.13 -27.47
C SER A 320 -10.82 -0.52 -26.87
N GLN A 321 -10.83 -1.85 -26.76
CA GLN A 321 -11.93 -2.59 -26.15
C GLN A 321 -12.08 -2.25 -24.66
N VAL A 322 -10.98 -2.21 -23.90
CA VAL A 322 -11.01 -1.81 -22.48
C VAL A 322 -11.53 -0.38 -22.33
N GLU A 323 -11.07 0.56 -23.16
CA GLU A 323 -11.56 1.95 -23.12
C GLU A 323 -13.06 2.04 -23.42
N ALA A 324 -13.53 1.29 -24.43
CA ALA A 324 -14.94 1.22 -24.77
C ALA A 324 -15.77 0.67 -23.60
N ASP A 325 -15.30 -0.39 -22.94
CA ASP A 325 -16.02 -1.00 -21.82
C ASP A 325 -16.02 -0.10 -20.58
N LEU A 326 -14.90 0.55 -20.24
CA LEU A 326 -14.86 1.54 -19.16
C LEU A 326 -15.80 2.71 -19.41
N LYS A 327 -15.91 3.17 -20.65
CA LYS A 327 -16.84 4.25 -21.05
C LYS A 327 -18.31 3.83 -20.98
N LYS A 328 -18.61 2.54 -21.17
CA LYS A 328 -19.96 1.99 -20.93
C LYS A 328 -20.32 1.99 -19.45
N LEU A 329 -19.34 1.75 -18.57
CA LEU A 329 -19.54 1.78 -17.12
C LEU A 329 -19.75 3.22 -16.59
N SER A 330 -18.91 4.17 -16.99
CA SER A 330 -19.13 5.59 -16.73
C SER A 330 -18.50 6.46 -17.80
N LYS A 331 -19.21 7.53 -18.17
CA LYS A 331 -18.73 8.56 -19.09
C LYS A 331 -17.87 9.62 -18.38
N ALA A 332 -17.82 9.61 -17.05
CA ALA A 332 -17.04 10.55 -16.26
C ALA A 332 -15.55 10.23 -16.40
N LYS A 333 -14.73 11.29 -16.47
CA LYS A 333 -13.27 11.14 -16.41
C LYS A 333 -12.82 11.05 -14.95
N PRO A 334 -11.84 10.19 -14.62
CA PRO A 334 -11.28 10.15 -13.28
C PRO A 334 -10.67 11.51 -12.94
N LYS A 335 -11.11 12.09 -11.81
CA LYS A 335 -10.60 13.37 -11.31
C LYS A 335 -9.96 13.18 -9.95
N LEU A 336 -8.70 13.58 -9.84
CA LEU A 336 -7.91 13.57 -8.62
C LEU A 336 -7.44 15.01 -8.29
N PRO A 337 -7.31 15.39 -7.01
CA PRO A 337 -7.74 14.60 -5.87
C PRO A 337 -9.27 14.49 -5.78
N TRP A 338 -9.80 13.31 -5.44
CA TRP A 338 -11.26 13.05 -5.47
C TRP A 338 -12.02 13.73 -4.31
N ASN A 339 -11.30 14.08 -3.25
CA ASN A 339 -11.86 14.67 -2.02
C ASN A 339 -11.85 16.20 -2.01
N ARG A 340 -11.31 16.87 -3.05
CA ARG A 340 -11.44 18.33 -3.17
C ARG A 340 -12.84 18.67 -3.66
N GLU A 341 -13.64 19.28 -2.79
CA GLU A 341 -14.89 19.91 -3.19
C GLU A 341 -14.64 20.85 -4.37
N GLY A 342 -15.55 20.80 -5.35
CA GLY A 342 -15.44 21.65 -6.53
C GLY A 342 -15.45 23.11 -6.10
N SER A 343 -14.29 23.78 -6.22
CA SER A 343 -14.20 25.23 -6.32
C SER A 343 -15.03 25.68 -7.54
N ARG A 344 -16.32 25.85 -7.32
CA ARG A 344 -17.25 26.55 -8.20
C ARG A 344 -17.71 27.78 -7.45
N GLY A 345 -17.07 28.90 -7.76
CA GLY A 345 -17.76 30.18 -7.83
C GLY A 345 -18.11 30.86 -6.51
N GLY A 346 -17.16 31.02 -5.60
CA GLY A 346 -17.14 32.19 -4.74
C GLY A 346 -16.89 33.42 -5.62
N LYS A 347 -17.94 33.98 -6.20
CA LYS A 347 -17.90 35.25 -6.93
C LYS A 347 -17.37 36.29 -5.93
N LYS A 348 -16.08 36.61 -6.04
CA LYS A 348 -15.46 37.75 -5.38
C LYS A 348 -16.23 38.97 -5.87
N THR A 349 -17.21 39.43 -5.09
CA THR A 349 -17.68 40.81 -5.18
C THR A 349 -16.48 41.67 -4.79
N ALA A 350 -15.82 42.18 -5.82
CA ALA A 350 -14.97 43.34 -5.68
C ALA A 350 -15.84 44.48 -5.15
N GLN A 351 -15.64 44.86 -3.89
CA GLN A 351 -15.93 46.21 -3.45
C GLN A 351 -14.60 46.85 -3.10
N ALA A 352 -14.19 47.76 -3.99
CA ALA A 352 -13.06 48.63 -3.85
C ALA A 352 -13.44 49.85 -2.98
N ALA A 353 -12.37 50.52 -2.51
CA ALA A 353 -12.33 51.81 -1.79
C ALA A 353 -12.76 51.72 -0.32
N GLY A 354 -11.97 52.14 0.68
CA GLY A 354 -10.90 53.14 0.70
C GLY A 354 -11.24 54.12 1.81
N GLY A 355 -10.36 54.31 2.80
CA GLY A 355 -10.57 55.34 3.83
C GLY A 355 -9.85 55.05 5.15
N ALA A 356 -8.76 55.78 5.39
CA ALA A 356 -7.97 55.83 6.62
C ALA A 356 -8.77 56.42 7.82
N PRO A 357 -8.27 56.28 9.07
CA PRO A 357 -9.01 56.67 10.27
C PRO A 357 -8.87 58.19 10.52
N GLY A 358 -10.00 58.90 10.51
CA GLY A 358 -10.10 60.30 10.89
C GLY A 358 -10.71 60.44 12.28
N ALA A 359 -9.93 60.96 13.23
CA ALA A 359 -10.40 61.41 14.52
C ALA A 359 -11.33 62.63 14.39
N GLY A 360 -12.33 62.73 15.28
CA GLY A 360 -12.87 64.03 15.69
C GLY A 360 -14.39 64.17 15.71
N GLN A 361 -14.86 64.55 16.90
CA GLN A 361 -15.86 65.58 17.16
C GLN A 361 -17.29 65.17 17.57
N GLN A 362 -17.51 65.37 18.88
CA GLN A 362 -18.77 65.69 19.55
C GLN A 362 -19.63 66.73 18.82
N LYS A 363 -20.95 66.48 18.84
CA LYS A 363 -22.11 67.37 19.11
C LYS A 363 -23.34 66.53 18.71
N GLY A 364 -24.41 66.33 19.47
CA GLY A 364 -25.04 67.10 20.54
C GLY A 364 -26.54 67.16 20.22
N GLY A 365 -27.39 66.78 21.18
CA GLY A 365 -28.80 67.21 21.23
C GLY A 365 -29.86 66.20 20.76
N GLY A 366 -30.73 65.79 21.70
CA GLY A 366 -31.95 65.05 21.38
C GLY A 366 -32.72 64.53 22.59
N LYS A 367 -33.20 65.43 23.45
CA LYS A 367 -34.19 65.15 24.51
C LYS A 367 -35.40 64.37 23.96
N ARG A 368 -35.96 63.44 24.75
CA ARG A 368 -37.41 63.34 24.98
C ARG A 368 -37.74 62.51 26.23
N LYS A 369 -38.33 63.25 27.19
CA LYS A 369 -39.13 62.90 28.37
C LYS A 369 -38.46 62.15 29.52
#